data_AF-A0A397DD09-F1
#
_entry.id   AF-A0A397DD09-F1
#
_cell.length_a   1.000
_cell.length_b   1.000
_cell.length_c   1.000
_cell.angle_alpha   90.00
_cell.angle_beta   90.00
_cell.angle_gamma   90.00
#
_symmetry.space_group_name_H-M   'P 1'
#
loop_
_entity.id
_entity.type
_entity.pdbx_description
1 polymer ?
#
loop_
_entity_poly.entity_id
_entity_poly.type
_entity_poly.pdbx_seq_one_letter_code
_entity_poly.pdbx_strand_id
1 'polypeptide(L)'
;PFDQFQCSKAPPYILDQDINCDDVAWREGPFTHRYCATKSQAAESATLAMSVMPLIVAVVAPLSGSAVDAVGLRPMLALAAEFLLVAAHVALAYTKVSAYKVLATLGVGACLFSCRGPECGGYRVWSHHGVFGNNCGLAIVPLVVAAVFNAYDAYIPHVEVVFIASAAWTLALGVALNALDMARGHVLNRKVLTEWHGGGTPRYFPPHDQDELDQPLLLDQEII
;
A
#
# COMPACT_ATOMS: atom_id res chain seq x y z
N PRO A 1 19.74 38.93 1.94
CA PRO A 1 20.35 38.69 3.27
C PRO A 1 19.82 39.55 4.45
N PHE A 2 18.73 40.33 4.30
CA PHE A 2 18.24 41.25 5.34
C PHE A 2 16.95 40.80 6.05
N ASP A 3 16.21 39.81 5.54
CA ASP A 3 14.87 39.49 6.06
C ASP A 3 14.89 38.90 7.48
N GLN A 4 15.87 38.05 7.79
CA GLN A 4 16.07 37.46 9.12
C GLN A 4 16.15 38.51 10.26
N PHE A 5 16.71 39.70 9.98
CA PHE A 5 16.86 40.76 10.97
C PHE A 5 15.59 41.59 11.16
N GLN A 6 14.64 41.49 10.22
CA GLN A 6 13.34 42.16 10.28
C GLN A 6 12.29 41.33 11.03
N CYS A 7 12.58 40.05 11.32
CA CYS A 7 11.68 39.17 12.04
C CYS A 7 11.64 39.50 13.55
N SER A 8 10.48 39.28 14.17
CA SER A 8 10.29 39.44 15.61
C SER A 8 11.16 38.44 16.39
N LYS A 9 11.91 38.94 17.38
CA LYS A 9 12.71 38.15 18.32
C LYS A 9 12.00 37.93 19.66
N ALA A 10 10.86 38.59 19.85
CA ALA A 10 9.98 38.43 20.98
C ALA A 10 8.69 37.71 20.54
N PRO A 11 7.96 37.05 21.45
CA PRO A 11 6.68 36.44 21.12
C PRO A 11 5.72 37.46 20.46
N PRO A 12 5.01 37.09 19.40
CA PRO A 12 5.01 35.78 18.73
C PRO A 12 6.28 35.56 17.88
N TYR A 13 6.85 34.36 17.99
CA TYR A 13 7.99 33.94 17.17
C TYR A 13 7.57 33.77 15.71
N ILE A 14 8.54 33.84 14.80
CA ILE A 14 8.37 33.50 13.38
C ILE A 14 7.88 32.05 13.25
N LEU A 15 6.92 31.83 12.35
CA LEU A 15 6.38 30.51 12.08
C LEU A 15 7.32 29.72 11.15
N ASP A 16 7.25 28.39 11.23
CA ASP A 16 8.05 27.48 10.41
C ASP A 16 7.95 27.80 8.90
N GLN A 17 6.73 28.07 8.44
CA GLN A 17 6.41 28.37 7.04
C GLN A 17 7.06 29.65 6.50
N ASP A 18 7.46 30.57 7.37
CA ASP A 18 8.09 31.84 7.00
C ASP A 18 9.63 31.74 6.96
N ILE A 19 10.20 30.60 7.36
CA ILE A 19 11.64 30.33 7.33
C ILE A 19 12.00 29.56 6.06
N ASN A 20 12.64 30.24 5.10
CA ASN A 20 13.08 29.64 3.85
C ASN A 20 14.49 29.04 3.95
N CYS A 21 14.62 27.76 4.30
CA CYS A 21 15.92 27.08 4.42
C CYS A 21 16.64 26.78 3.07
N ASP A 22 15.99 27.02 1.92
CA ASP A 22 16.63 26.85 0.61
C ASP A 22 17.53 28.03 0.25
N ASP A 23 17.24 29.22 0.79
CA ASP A 23 18.07 30.40 0.63
C ASP A 23 19.30 30.34 1.57
N VAL A 24 20.47 30.58 0.98
CA VAL A 24 21.76 30.66 1.69
C VAL A 24 21.72 31.61 2.89
N ALA A 25 20.99 32.73 2.78
CA ALA A 25 20.90 33.72 3.84
C ALA A 25 20.26 33.16 5.13
N TRP A 26 19.28 32.27 4.99
CA TRP A 26 18.58 31.63 6.10
C TRP A 26 19.28 30.36 6.54
N ARG A 27 19.83 29.59 5.59
CA ARG A 27 20.54 28.33 5.86
C ARG A 27 21.81 28.54 6.68
N GLU A 28 22.57 29.60 6.38
CA GLU A 28 23.83 29.94 7.06
C GLU A 28 23.67 31.13 8.01
N GLY A 29 22.43 31.63 8.17
CA GLY A 29 22.10 32.77 9.00
C GLY A 29 22.35 32.53 10.49
N PRO A 30 22.78 33.55 11.26
CA PRO A 30 23.17 33.37 12.66
C PRO A 30 22.05 32.86 13.58
N PHE A 31 20.79 33.13 13.27
CA PHE A 31 19.63 32.74 14.10
C PHE A 31 18.94 31.47 13.59
N THR A 32 19.08 31.14 12.31
CA THR A 32 18.28 30.09 11.63
C THR A 32 19.10 28.88 11.21
N HIS A 33 20.45 28.95 11.23
CA HIS A 33 21.31 27.83 10.81
C HIS A 33 21.04 26.53 11.56
N ARG A 34 20.88 26.58 12.90
CA ARG A 34 20.57 25.40 13.71
C ARG A 34 19.22 24.80 13.35
N TYR A 35 18.23 25.66 13.13
CA TYR A 35 16.89 25.23 12.74
C TYR A 35 16.93 24.55 11.37
N CYS A 36 17.55 25.18 10.37
CA CYS A 36 17.66 24.62 9.02
C CYS A 36 18.48 23.32 8.98
N ALA A 37 19.59 23.24 9.72
CA ALA A 37 20.37 22.00 9.84
C ALA A 37 19.58 20.86 10.51
N THR A 38 18.78 21.18 11.53
CA THR A 38 17.91 20.19 12.19
C THR A 38 16.78 19.75 11.26
N LYS A 39 16.19 20.68 10.50
CA LYS A 39 15.13 20.41 9.53
C LYS A 39 15.62 19.51 8.39
N SER A 40 16.82 19.78 7.86
CA SER A 40 17.42 18.93 6.81
C SER A 40 17.74 17.52 7.34
N GLN A 41 18.29 17.42 8.56
CA GLN A 41 18.56 16.12 9.19
C GLN A 41 17.27 15.33 9.44
N ALA A 42 16.20 16.00 9.90
CA ALA A 42 14.90 15.39 10.09
C ALA A 42 14.31 14.89 8.76
N ALA A 43 14.39 15.69 7.68
CA ALA A 43 13.92 15.31 6.35
C ALA A 43 14.69 14.11 5.78
N GLU A 44 16.01 14.08 5.95
CA GLU A 44 16.85 12.93 5.57
C GLU A 44 16.43 11.68 6.34
N SER A 45 16.27 11.77 7.67
CA SER A 45 15.86 10.64 8.50
C SER A 45 14.48 10.08 8.12
N ALA A 46 13.53 10.95 7.76
CA ALA A 46 12.21 10.55 7.29
C ALA A 46 12.29 9.85 5.92
N THR A 47 13.09 10.38 4.99
CA THR A 47 13.31 9.79 3.67
C THR A 47 13.95 8.40 3.78
N LEU A 48 14.95 8.28 4.66
CA LEU A 48 15.59 6.99 4.95
C LEU A 48 14.58 5.99 5.49
N ALA A 49 13.70 6.39 6.41
CA ALA A 49 12.64 5.51 6.91
C ALA A 49 11.68 5.08 5.78
N MET A 50 11.22 6.00 4.92
CA MET A 50 10.31 5.68 3.82
C MET A 50 10.90 4.70 2.80
N SER A 51 12.21 4.69 2.60
CA SER A 51 12.89 3.75 1.69
C SER A 51 13.04 2.32 2.24
N VAL A 52 12.81 2.09 3.53
CA VAL A 52 12.90 0.75 4.16
C VAL A 52 11.87 -0.21 3.58
N MET A 53 10.63 0.24 3.42
CA MET A 53 9.54 -0.58 2.90
C MET A 53 9.81 -1.11 1.48
N PRO A 54 10.11 -0.26 0.46
CA PRO A 54 10.39 -0.76 -0.88
C PRO A 54 11.67 -1.62 -0.94
N LEU A 55 12.67 -1.36 -0.09
CA LEU A 55 13.87 -2.21 0.00
C LEU A 55 13.54 -3.62 0.51
N ILE A 56 12.71 -3.73 1.55
CA ILE A 56 12.24 -5.02 2.05
C ILE A 56 11.44 -5.74 0.97
N VAL A 57 10.54 -5.03 0.28
CA VAL A 57 9.75 -5.63 -0.81
C VAL A 57 10.64 -6.16 -1.92
N ALA A 58 11.65 -5.39 -2.35
CA ALA A 58 12.57 -5.82 -3.41
C ALA A 58 13.34 -7.10 -3.06
N VAL A 59 13.71 -7.30 -1.79
CA VAL A 59 14.48 -8.47 -1.35
C VAL A 59 13.60 -9.66 -0.99
N VAL A 60 12.45 -9.41 -0.34
CA VAL A 60 11.59 -10.45 0.22
C VAL A 60 10.59 -10.97 -0.82
N ALA A 61 10.13 -10.14 -1.77
CA ALA A 61 9.12 -10.55 -2.75
C ALA A 61 9.49 -11.81 -3.57
N PRO A 62 10.73 -11.98 -4.06
CA PRO A 62 11.12 -13.20 -4.77
C PRO A 62 11.01 -14.46 -3.90
N LEU A 63 11.37 -14.35 -2.62
CA LEU A 63 11.35 -15.46 -1.68
C LEU A 63 9.92 -15.77 -1.22
N SER A 64 9.12 -14.75 -0.95
CA SER A 64 7.74 -14.91 -0.52
C SER A 64 6.87 -15.49 -1.63
N GLY A 65 7.12 -15.17 -2.91
CA GLY A 65 6.39 -15.76 -4.03
C GLY A 65 6.51 -17.28 -4.05
N SER A 66 7.75 -17.80 -3.98
CA SER A 66 7.99 -19.24 -3.93
C SER A 66 7.40 -19.90 -2.68
N ALA A 67 7.48 -19.23 -1.51
CA ALA A 67 6.91 -19.75 -0.27
C ALA A 67 5.37 -19.81 -0.31
N VAL A 68 4.72 -18.75 -0.81
CA VAL A 68 3.26 -18.66 -0.94
C VAL A 68 2.74 -19.71 -1.93
N ASP A 69 3.45 -19.92 -3.05
CA ASP A 69 3.10 -20.94 -4.03
C ASP A 69 3.26 -22.37 -3.46
N ALA A 70 4.24 -22.60 -2.58
CA ALA A 70 4.42 -23.90 -1.91
C ALA A 70 3.35 -24.16 -0.82
N VAL A 71 2.99 -23.14 -0.04
CA VAL A 71 2.02 -23.27 1.07
C VAL A 71 0.59 -23.45 0.52
N GLY A 72 0.24 -22.80 -0.60
CA GLY A 72 -1.16 -22.65 -1.00
C GLY A 72 -1.92 -21.71 -0.06
N LEU A 73 -3.26 -21.61 -0.18
CA LEU A 73 -4.11 -20.77 0.68
C LEU A 73 -4.02 -19.24 0.46
N ARG A 74 -3.98 -18.82 -0.81
CA ARG A 74 -3.85 -17.40 -1.21
C ARG A 74 -4.87 -16.45 -0.54
N PRO A 75 -6.17 -16.80 -0.38
CA PRO A 75 -7.14 -15.96 0.33
C PRO A 75 -6.83 -15.73 1.81
N MET A 76 -6.34 -16.74 2.52
CA MET A 76 -6.03 -16.65 3.95
C MET A 76 -4.76 -15.86 4.22
N LEU A 77 -3.75 -16.03 3.35
CA LEU A 77 -2.52 -15.23 3.42
C LEU A 77 -2.77 -13.75 3.12
N ALA A 78 -3.67 -13.45 2.17
CA ALA A 78 -4.11 -12.08 1.91
C ALA A 78 -4.82 -11.46 3.12
N LEU A 79 -5.72 -12.21 3.78
CA LEU A 79 -6.40 -11.75 4.99
C LEU A 79 -5.41 -11.46 6.12
N ALA A 80 -4.41 -12.33 6.30
CA ALA A 80 -3.35 -12.12 7.29
C ALA A 80 -2.52 -10.86 7.00
N ALA A 81 -2.21 -10.60 5.72
CA ALA A 81 -1.51 -9.40 5.29
C ALA A 81 -2.34 -8.12 5.54
N GLU A 82 -3.64 -8.14 5.25
CA GLU A 82 -4.55 -7.01 5.52
C GLU A 82 -4.68 -6.73 7.02
N PHE A 83 -4.71 -7.76 7.85
CA PHE A 83 -4.73 -7.59 9.30
C PHE A 83 -3.43 -6.95 9.81
N LEU A 84 -2.27 -7.39 9.30
CA LEU A 84 -0.96 -6.80 9.59
C LEU A 84 -0.92 -5.32 9.16
N LEU A 85 -1.53 -4.98 8.02
CA LEU A 85 -1.60 -3.62 7.51
C LEU A 85 -2.40 -2.70 8.45
N VAL A 86 -3.58 -3.15 8.88
CA VAL A 86 -4.40 -2.41 9.86
C VAL A 86 -3.65 -2.25 11.18
N ALA A 87 -3.05 -3.33 11.68
CA ALA A 87 -2.30 -3.28 12.94
C ALA A 87 -1.11 -2.30 12.87
N ALA A 88 -0.42 -2.24 11.73
CA ALA A 88 0.68 -1.31 11.51
C ALA A 88 0.21 0.16 11.48
N HIS A 89 -0.89 0.48 10.77
CA HIS A 89 -1.44 1.84 10.78
C HIS A 89 -1.98 2.26 12.15
N VAL A 90 -2.61 1.35 12.89
CA VAL A 90 -3.04 1.60 14.28
C VAL A 90 -1.83 1.81 15.19
N ALA A 91 -0.77 1.02 15.02
CA ALA A 91 0.47 1.20 15.78
C ALA A 91 1.10 2.56 15.48
N LEU A 92 1.12 3.01 14.23
CA LEU A 92 1.68 4.30 13.84
C LEU A 92 0.87 5.47 14.41
N ALA A 93 -0.46 5.36 14.44
CA ALA A 93 -1.34 6.43 14.93
C ALA A 93 -1.32 6.59 16.46
N TYR A 94 -1.28 5.48 17.21
CA TYR A 94 -1.57 5.49 18.65
C TYR A 94 -0.42 5.02 19.55
N THR A 95 0.66 4.46 18.99
CA THR A 95 1.76 3.92 19.78
C THR A 95 3.07 4.67 19.56
N LYS A 96 4.02 4.51 20.49
CA LYS A 96 5.38 5.06 20.39
C LYS A 96 6.38 4.03 19.85
N VAL A 97 5.90 3.05 19.07
CA VAL A 97 6.77 2.04 18.46
C VAL A 97 7.68 2.71 17.43
N SER A 98 8.92 2.25 17.33
CA SER A 98 9.86 2.75 16.32
C SER A 98 9.28 2.58 14.91
N ALA A 99 9.29 3.66 14.13
CA ALA A 99 8.79 3.69 12.75
C ALA A 99 9.40 2.58 11.89
N TYR A 100 10.69 2.27 12.08
CA TYR A 100 11.39 1.19 11.38
C TYR A 100 10.72 -0.18 11.55
N LYS A 101 10.22 -0.49 12.76
CA LYS A 101 9.56 -1.77 13.01
C LYS A 101 8.22 -1.85 12.29
N VAL A 102 7.44 -0.78 12.35
CA VAL A 102 6.14 -0.69 11.69
C VAL A 102 6.30 -0.78 10.17
N LEU A 103 7.27 -0.07 9.61
CA LEU A 103 7.60 -0.09 8.18
C LEU A 103 8.10 -1.46 7.70
N ALA A 104 8.85 -2.17 8.55
CA ALA A 104 9.26 -3.55 8.24
C ALA A 104 8.06 -4.50 8.20
N THR A 105 7.13 -4.37 9.15
CA THR A 105 5.88 -5.15 9.16
C THR A 105 5.02 -4.86 7.93
N LEU A 106 4.91 -3.59 7.53
CA LEU A 106 4.22 -3.17 6.31
C LEU A 106 4.87 -3.78 5.06
N GLY A 107 6.19 -3.74 4.95
CA GLY A 107 6.92 -4.33 3.82
C GLY A 107 6.70 -5.84 3.68
N VAL A 108 6.75 -6.58 4.80
CA VAL A 108 6.48 -8.03 4.79
C VAL A 108 5.03 -8.33 4.44
N GLY A 109 4.06 -7.59 4.99
CA GLY A 109 2.65 -7.74 4.63
C GLY A 109 2.39 -7.46 3.15
N ALA A 110 2.99 -6.40 2.61
CA ALA A 110 2.89 -6.05 1.19
C ALA A 110 3.43 -7.17 0.28
N CYS A 111 4.55 -7.81 0.63
CA CYS A 111 5.05 -8.96 -0.13
C CYS A 111 4.03 -10.10 -0.21
N LEU A 112 3.41 -10.45 0.91
CA LEU A 112 2.40 -11.52 0.97
C LEU A 112 1.16 -11.19 0.13
N PHE A 113 0.76 -9.91 0.10
CA PHE A 113 -0.36 -9.44 -0.70
C PHE A 113 -0.05 -9.43 -2.21
N SER A 114 1.13 -8.93 -2.61
CA SER A 114 1.50 -8.76 -4.02
C SER A 114 1.79 -10.07 -4.75
N CYS A 115 2.20 -11.14 -4.05
CA CYS A 115 2.39 -12.47 -4.64
C CYS A 115 1.08 -13.11 -5.18
N ARG A 116 -0.08 -12.47 -4.96
CA ARG A 116 -1.38 -12.88 -5.50
C ARG A 116 -1.63 -12.38 -6.93
N GLY A 117 -0.94 -11.32 -7.36
CA GLY A 117 -1.21 -10.67 -8.64
C GLY A 117 -0.69 -11.45 -9.86
N PRO A 118 -1.20 -11.16 -11.06
CA PRO A 118 -0.71 -11.71 -12.34
C PRO A 118 0.74 -11.28 -12.68
N GLU A 119 1.43 -10.63 -11.75
CA GLU A 119 2.79 -10.12 -11.90
C GLU A 119 3.85 -11.21 -11.69
N CYS A 120 3.55 -12.24 -10.89
CA CYS A 120 4.46 -13.36 -10.63
C CYS A 120 4.34 -14.50 -11.66
N GLY A 121 3.22 -14.60 -12.39
CA GLY A 121 3.02 -15.62 -13.42
C GLY A 121 2.67 -14.94 -14.73
N GLY A 122 3.56 -15.02 -15.72
CA GLY A 122 3.41 -14.40 -17.05
C GLY A 122 2.19 -14.87 -17.84
N TYR A 123 0.99 -14.46 -17.41
CA TYR A 123 -0.25 -14.63 -18.12
C TYR A 123 -0.75 -13.29 -18.65
N ARG A 124 -1.05 -13.37 -19.94
CA ARG A 124 -1.24 -12.31 -20.93
C ARG A 124 -2.61 -11.63 -20.79
N VAL A 125 -3.00 -11.22 -19.58
CA VAL A 125 -4.18 -10.38 -19.31
C VAL A 125 -3.77 -9.21 -18.42
N TRP A 126 -2.75 -8.48 -18.87
CA TRP A 126 -2.65 -7.07 -18.58
C TRP A 126 -3.40 -6.33 -19.67
N SER A 127 -4.64 -5.94 -19.41
CA SER A 127 -5.26 -4.86 -20.17
C SER A 127 -6.26 -4.13 -19.29
N HIS A 128 -5.88 -2.90 -18.97
CA HIS A 128 -6.66 -1.85 -18.33
C HIS A 128 -6.92 -1.94 -16.81
N HIS A 129 -7.40 -3.04 -16.23
CA HIS A 129 -7.89 -2.97 -14.83
C HIS A 129 -6.81 -2.87 -13.73
N GLY A 130 -5.65 -3.54 -13.89
CA GLY A 130 -4.57 -3.47 -12.89
C GLY A 130 -3.79 -2.14 -12.90
N VAL A 131 -3.63 -1.54 -14.08
CA VAL A 131 -2.95 -0.24 -14.27
C VAL A 131 -3.83 0.90 -13.78
N PHE A 132 -5.15 0.84 -13.97
CA PHE A 132 -6.06 1.88 -13.49
C PHE A 132 -6.21 1.87 -11.96
N GLY A 133 -6.34 0.69 -11.33
CA GLY A 133 -6.54 0.59 -9.88
C GLY A 133 -5.39 1.16 -9.04
N ASN A 134 -4.14 0.77 -9.34
CA ASN A 134 -2.97 1.21 -8.56
C ASN A 134 -2.66 2.70 -8.76
N ASN A 135 -2.81 3.21 -9.99
CA ASN A 135 -2.49 4.61 -10.29
C ASN A 135 -3.51 5.58 -9.71
N CYS A 136 -4.80 5.21 -9.65
CA CYS A 136 -5.81 6.03 -8.98
C CYS A 136 -5.54 6.14 -7.48
N GLY A 137 -5.15 5.05 -6.81
CA GLY A 137 -4.78 5.08 -5.39
C GLY A 137 -3.60 6.02 -5.11
N LEU A 138 -2.55 5.94 -5.92
CA LEU A 138 -1.36 6.79 -5.79
C LEU A 138 -1.62 8.28 -6.05
N ALA A 139 -2.63 8.61 -6.85
CA ALA A 139 -3.02 10.00 -7.12
C ALA A 139 -4.00 10.56 -6.06
N ILE A 140 -4.98 9.77 -5.65
CA ILE A 140 -6.05 10.21 -4.74
C ILE A 140 -5.52 10.34 -3.31
N VAL A 141 -4.68 9.40 -2.86
CA VAL A 141 -4.20 9.37 -1.47
C VAL A 141 -3.46 10.67 -1.08
N PRO A 142 -2.46 11.17 -1.84
CA PRO A 142 -1.80 12.43 -1.52
C PRO A 142 -2.75 13.64 -1.51
N LEU A 143 -3.76 13.66 -2.38
CA LEU A 143 -4.76 14.75 -2.43
C LEU A 143 -5.64 14.76 -1.18
N VAL A 144 -6.10 13.59 -0.73
CA VAL A 144 -6.89 13.46 0.50
C VAL A 144 -6.05 13.84 1.72
N VAL A 145 -4.80 13.38 1.79
CA VAL A 145 -3.87 13.75 2.88
C VAL A 145 -3.65 15.26 2.92
N ALA A 146 -3.41 15.90 1.77
CA ALA A 146 -3.23 17.35 1.70
C ALA A 146 -4.49 18.11 2.16
N ALA A 147 -5.68 17.65 1.76
CA ALA A 147 -6.95 18.25 2.19
C ALA A 147 -7.16 18.14 3.71
N VAL A 148 -6.83 16.99 4.31
CA VAL A 148 -6.93 16.79 5.76
C VAL A 148 -5.89 17.63 6.50
N PHE A 149 -4.64 17.67 6.03
CA PHE A 149 -3.61 18.50 6.64
C PHE A 149 -4.01 19.98 6.63
N ASN A 150 -4.51 20.50 5.50
CA ASN A 150 -4.97 21.88 5.37
C ASN A 150 -6.17 22.22 6.27
N ALA A 151 -6.93 21.22 6.73
CA ALA A 151 -8.08 21.43 7.61
C ALA A 151 -7.72 21.42 9.11
N TYR A 152 -6.66 20.71 9.49
CA TYR A 152 -6.32 20.45 10.90
C TYR A 152 -4.92 20.93 11.32
N ASP A 153 -4.10 21.45 10.38
CA ASP A 153 -2.72 21.94 10.59
C ASP A 153 -1.77 20.95 11.29
N ALA A 154 -2.14 19.66 11.31
CA ALA A 154 -1.40 18.61 11.99
C ALA A 154 -1.51 17.28 11.22
N TYR A 155 -0.36 16.62 11.01
CA TYR A 155 -0.31 15.30 10.38
C TYR A 155 -0.86 14.21 11.30
N ILE A 156 -0.40 14.17 12.56
CA ILE A 156 -0.79 13.15 13.53
C ILE A 156 -1.82 13.76 14.50
N PRO A 157 -2.94 13.08 14.79
CA PRO A 157 -3.35 11.76 14.32
C PRO A 157 -4.25 11.78 13.07
N HIS A 158 -4.67 12.95 12.60
CA HIS A 158 -5.79 13.09 11.65
C HIS A 158 -5.54 12.42 10.30
N VAL A 159 -4.32 12.51 9.76
CA VAL A 159 -3.97 11.86 8.49
C VAL A 159 -3.93 10.34 8.65
N GLU A 160 -3.41 9.84 9.77
CA GLU A 160 -3.32 8.40 10.03
C GLU A 160 -4.68 7.72 10.16
N VAL A 161 -5.70 8.43 10.65
CA VAL A 161 -7.07 7.89 10.70
C VAL A 161 -7.61 7.58 9.30
N VAL A 162 -7.24 8.36 8.29
CA VAL A 162 -7.62 8.07 6.88
C VAL A 162 -6.99 6.76 6.42
N PHE A 163 -5.71 6.53 6.75
CA PHE A 163 -5.01 5.30 6.41
C PHE A 163 -5.56 4.08 7.18
N ILE A 164 -5.94 4.25 8.44
CA ILE A 164 -6.60 3.19 9.21
C ILE A 164 -7.97 2.86 8.58
N ALA A 165 -8.75 3.87 8.18
CA ALA A 165 -10.06 3.66 7.57
C ALA A 165 -9.94 2.93 6.22
N SER A 166 -8.99 3.31 5.37
CA SER A 166 -8.75 2.62 4.10
C SER A 166 -8.25 1.18 4.32
N ALA A 167 -7.35 0.96 5.28
CA ALA A 167 -6.88 -0.38 5.64
C ALA A 167 -8.02 -1.25 6.19
N ALA A 168 -8.90 -0.71 7.03
CA ALA A 168 -10.06 -1.41 7.56
C ALA A 168 -11.06 -1.80 6.44
N TRP A 169 -11.24 -0.92 5.45
CA TRP A 169 -12.05 -1.23 4.27
C TRP A 169 -11.45 -2.38 3.46
N THR A 170 -10.13 -2.38 3.24
CA THR A 170 -9.46 -3.50 2.55
C THR A 170 -9.61 -4.81 3.32
N LEU A 171 -9.47 -4.78 4.65
CA LEU A 171 -9.68 -5.95 5.50
C LEU A 171 -11.12 -6.49 5.38
N ALA A 172 -12.12 -5.62 5.35
CA ALA A 172 -13.51 -6.03 5.17
C ALA A 172 -13.73 -6.75 3.83
N LEU A 173 -13.10 -6.26 2.75
CA LEU A 173 -13.12 -6.92 1.44
C LEU A 173 -12.44 -8.29 1.48
N GLY A 174 -11.30 -8.44 2.16
CA GLY A 174 -10.64 -9.74 2.30
C GLY A 174 -11.45 -10.73 3.14
N VAL A 175 -12.14 -10.27 4.19
CA VAL A 175 -13.09 -11.11 4.93
C VAL A 175 -14.22 -11.59 4.02
N ALA A 176 -14.82 -10.68 3.24
CA ALA A 176 -15.88 -11.03 2.30
C ALA A 176 -15.41 -12.04 1.23
N LEU A 177 -14.19 -11.88 0.71
CA LEU A 177 -13.59 -12.82 -0.23
C LEU A 177 -13.38 -14.21 0.38
N ASN A 178 -12.93 -14.29 1.64
CA ASN A 178 -12.78 -15.56 2.33
C ASN A 178 -14.15 -16.21 2.61
N ALA A 179 -15.17 -15.42 2.99
CA ALA A 179 -16.52 -15.92 3.17
C ALA A 179 -17.13 -16.49 1.87
N LEU A 180 -16.91 -15.79 0.75
CA LEU A 180 -17.34 -16.28 -0.58
C LEU A 180 -16.57 -17.54 -1.00
N ASP A 181 -15.29 -17.65 -0.69
CA ASP A 181 -14.51 -18.85 -0.96
C ASP A 181 -15.00 -20.05 -0.15
N MET A 182 -15.33 -19.84 1.14
CA MET A 182 -15.96 -20.87 1.97
C MET A 182 -17.31 -21.31 1.40
N ALA A 183 -18.15 -20.36 0.97
CA ALA A 183 -19.46 -20.66 0.39
C ALA A 183 -19.37 -21.45 -0.93
N ARG A 184 -18.26 -21.33 -1.67
CA ARG A 184 -18.04 -21.99 -2.97
C ARG A 184 -17.13 -23.23 -2.87
N GLY A 185 -16.87 -23.75 -1.68
CA GLY A 185 -16.12 -25.00 -1.50
C GLY A 185 -14.59 -24.87 -1.62
N HIS A 186 -14.04 -23.74 -1.18
CA HIS A 186 -12.59 -23.49 -1.07
C HIS A 186 -11.81 -23.54 -2.40
N VAL A 187 -12.45 -23.14 -3.50
CA VAL A 187 -11.86 -23.16 -4.85
C VAL A 187 -10.56 -22.33 -4.91
N LEU A 188 -10.50 -21.20 -4.21
CA LEU A 188 -9.33 -20.30 -4.20
C LEU A 188 -8.22 -20.75 -3.23
N ASN A 189 -8.53 -21.63 -2.28
CA ASN A 189 -7.59 -22.19 -1.31
C ASN A 189 -6.94 -23.50 -1.79
N ARG A 190 -7.42 -24.08 -2.89
CA ARG A 190 -6.90 -25.34 -3.43
C ARG A 190 -5.49 -25.20 -4.01
N LYS A 191 -4.58 -26.12 -3.68
CA LYS A 191 -3.28 -26.23 -4.36
C LYS A 191 -3.49 -26.75 -5.79
N VAL A 192 -3.16 -25.94 -6.79
CA VAL A 192 -2.95 -26.44 -8.15
C VAL A 192 -1.52 -26.98 -8.20
N LEU A 193 -1.37 -28.29 -8.04
CA LEU A 193 -0.10 -28.96 -8.31
C LEU A 193 0.11 -28.97 -9.82
N THR A 194 0.88 -28.02 -10.35
CA THR A 194 1.43 -28.17 -11.71
C THR A 194 2.50 -29.23 -11.63
N GLU A 195 2.14 -30.47 -11.95
CA GLU A 195 3.06 -31.59 -12.02
C GLU A 195 4.11 -31.29 -13.12
N TRP A 196 5.34 -30.97 -12.71
CA TRP A 196 6.48 -30.83 -13.62
C TRP A 196 6.90 -32.22 -14.08
N HIS A 197 6.19 -32.77 -15.07
CA HIS A 197 6.67 -33.93 -15.82
C HIS A 197 7.85 -33.46 -16.69
N GLY A 198 9.06 -33.82 -16.27
CA GLY A 198 10.27 -33.62 -17.07
C GLY A 198 10.05 -34.17 -18.48
N GLY A 199 10.26 -33.32 -19.49
CA GLY A 199 10.35 -33.74 -20.89
C GLY A 199 9.07 -34.31 -21.49
N GLY A 200 8.01 -33.52 -21.56
CA GLY A 200 6.83 -33.87 -22.36
C GLY A 200 5.95 -32.65 -22.56
N THR A 201 5.49 -32.44 -23.79
CA THR A 201 4.58 -31.35 -24.17
C THR A 201 3.44 -31.17 -23.16
N PRO A 202 3.10 -29.93 -22.76
CA PRO A 202 2.05 -29.70 -21.79
C PRO A 202 0.72 -30.20 -22.37
N ARG A 203 0.19 -31.30 -21.80
CA ARG A 203 -1.20 -31.68 -22.03
C ARG A 203 -2.06 -30.75 -21.20
N TYR A 204 -2.76 -29.87 -21.90
CA TYR A 204 -3.88 -29.12 -21.35
C TYR A 204 -4.94 -30.14 -20.91
N PHE A 205 -5.16 -30.30 -19.61
CA PHE A 205 -6.39 -30.90 -19.12
C PHE A 205 -7.46 -29.81 -19.27
N PRO A 206 -8.48 -30.00 -20.14
CA PRO A 206 -9.58 -29.06 -20.19
C PRO A 206 -10.30 -29.06 -18.84
N PRO A 207 -10.79 -27.90 -18.35
CA PRO A 207 -11.64 -27.85 -17.19
C PRO A 207 -12.90 -28.68 -17.46
N HIS A 208 -13.13 -29.70 -16.63
CA HIS A 208 -14.38 -30.45 -16.62
C HIS A 208 -15.48 -29.53 -16.07
N ASP A 209 -16.53 -29.36 -16.85
CA ASP A 209 -17.85 -28.77 -16.55
C ASP A 209 -17.89 -27.31 -16.05
N GLN A 210 -17.96 -26.38 -17.01
CA GLN A 210 -18.60 -25.06 -16.84
C GLN A 210 -19.72 -24.80 -17.86
N ASP A 211 -20.29 -25.85 -18.46
CA ASP A 211 -21.42 -25.71 -19.40
C ASP A 211 -22.77 -25.84 -18.67
N GLU A 212 -23.07 -25.01 -17.66
CA GLU A 212 -24.46 -24.91 -17.16
C GLU A 212 -24.80 -23.61 -16.39
N LEU A 213 -24.20 -22.46 -16.73
CA LEU A 213 -24.66 -21.18 -16.17
C LEU A 213 -24.66 -20.00 -17.15
N ASP A 214 -24.76 -20.28 -18.45
CA ASP A 214 -25.07 -19.27 -19.49
C ASP A 214 -26.47 -19.55 -20.07
N GLN A 215 -27.51 -19.25 -19.31
CA GLN A 215 -28.84 -18.98 -19.88
C GLN A 215 -29.02 -17.46 -19.99
N PRO A 216 -28.87 -16.86 -21.19
CA PRO A 216 -29.28 -15.48 -21.41
C PRO A 216 -30.81 -15.40 -21.46
N LEU A 217 -31.32 -14.49 -20.64
CA LEU A 217 -32.69 -13.97 -20.61
C LEU A 217 -33.07 -13.43 -22.01
N LEU A 218 -33.77 -14.22 -22.82
CA LEU A 218 -34.37 -13.76 -24.08
C LEU A 218 -35.69 -13.05 -23.76
N LEU A 219 -35.61 -11.73 -23.59
CA LEU A 219 -36.71 -10.80 -23.76
C LEU A 219 -36.48 -10.08 -25.10
N ASP A 220 -37.37 -10.28 -26.06
CA ASP A 220 -37.83 -9.32 -27.09
C ASP A 220 -38.53 -10.13 -28.21
N GLN A 221 -39.86 -10.12 -28.29
CA GLN A 221 -40.67 -9.08 -28.95
C GLN A 221 -40.72 -9.30 -30.48
N GLU A 222 -41.61 -10.19 -30.92
CA GLU A 222 -42.08 -10.22 -32.31
C GLU A 222 -42.99 -9.02 -32.57
N ILE A 223 -42.55 -8.12 -33.44
CA ILE A 223 -43.38 -7.22 -34.24
C ILE A 223 -42.97 -7.45 -35.69
N ILE A 224 -43.82 -8.13 -36.46
CA ILE A 224 -44.43 -7.73 -37.74
C ILE A 224 -45.62 -8.68 -37.98
#